data_AF-A0A6A8LRX2-F1
#
_entry.id   AF-A0A6A8LRX2-F1
#
_cell.length_a   1.000
_cell.length_b   1.000
_cell.length_c   1.000
_cell.angle_alpha   90.00
_cell.angle_beta   90.00
_cell.angle_gamma   90.00
#
_symmetry.space_group_name_H-M   'P 1'
#
loop_
_entity.id
_entity.type
_entity.pdbx_description
1 polymer ?
#
loop_
_entity_poly.entity_id
_entity_poly.type
_entity_poly.pdbx_seq_one_letter_code
_entity_poly.pdbx_strand_id
1 'polypeptide(L)'
;KKRIKDLIVQAPDLLEDRAEEFELSKKEFLGSIIRSMNSLESIANRYEGRLYDDATIFDMVEILEKITLEDVVKTAEEFLNQDAISIYELLPESR
;
A
#
# COMPACT_ATOMS: atom_id res chain seq x y z
N LYS A 1 17.35 -4.17 -12.12
CA LYS A 1 18.22 -3.79 -10.99
C LYS A 1 18.21 -2.27 -10.81
N LYS A 2 19.01 -1.52 -11.58
CA LYS A 2 18.98 -0.05 -11.61
C LYS A 2 17.56 0.49 -11.83
N ARG A 3 16.85 -0.07 -12.82
CA ARG A 3 15.46 0.29 -13.15
C ARG A 3 14.45 0.22 -11.98
N ILE A 4 14.51 -0.76 -11.07
CA ILE A 4 13.55 -0.83 -9.95
C ILE A 4 13.91 0.22 -8.90
N LYS A 5 15.20 0.35 -8.58
CA LYS A 5 15.67 1.41 -7.67
C LYS A 5 15.34 2.80 -8.24
N ASP A 6 15.60 3.02 -9.53
CA ASP A 6 15.31 4.27 -10.23
C ASP A 6 13.81 4.59 -10.21
N LEU A 7 12.94 3.59 -10.37
CA LEU A 7 11.48 3.75 -10.26
C LEU A 7 11.04 4.12 -8.83
N ILE A 8 11.63 3.49 -7.81
CA ILE A 8 11.34 3.83 -6.40
C ILE A 8 11.77 5.27 -6.10
N VAL A 9 12.93 5.68 -6.59
CA VAL A 9 13.47 7.04 -6.40
C VAL A 9 12.58 8.10 -7.09
N GLN A 10 12.08 7.80 -8.28
CA GLN A 10 11.23 8.71 -9.06
C GLN A 10 9.74 8.56 -8.71
N ALA A 11 9.38 7.70 -7.77
CA ALA A 11 7.98 7.38 -7.50
C ALA A 11 7.13 8.60 -7.14
N PRO A 12 7.57 9.54 -6.27
CA PRO A 12 6.78 10.74 -5.97
C PRO A 12 6.40 11.53 -7.22
N ASP A 13 7.39 11.86 -8.07
CA ASP A 13 7.19 12.59 -9.33
C ASP A 13 6.28 11.82 -10.32
N LEU A 14 6.42 10.49 -10.38
CA LEU A 14 5.65 9.64 -11.29
C LEU A 14 4.18 9.47 -10.86
N LEU A 15 3.86 9.75 -9.60
CA LEU A 15 2.53 9.57 -9.01
C LEU A 15 1.64 10.81 -9.16
N GLU A 16 2.20 12.02 -9.31
CA GLU A 16 1.44 13.28 -9.32
C GLU A 16 0.29 13.30 -10.35
N ASP A 17 0.51 12.71 -11.53
CA ASP A 17 -0.47 12.70 -12.64
C ASP A 17 -1.25 11.37 -12.76
N ARG A 18 -1.32 10.54 -11.70
CA ARG A 18 -1.90 9.18 -11.73
C ARG A 18 -3.29 9.06 -11.10
N ALA A 19 -4.11 10.10 -11.23
CA ALA A 19 -5.45 10.12 -10.65
C ALA A 19 -6.35 8.98 -11.13
N GLU A 20 -6.29 8.60 -12.41
CA GLU A 20 -7.11 7.51 -12.96
C GLU A 20 -6.71 6.14 -12.38
N GLU A 21 -5.42 5.84 -12.34
CA GLU A 21 -4.90 4.60 -11.77
C GLU A 21 -5.09 4.53 -10.25
N PHE A 22 -5.01 5.66 -9.56
CA PHE A 22 -5.34 5.75 -8.14
C PHE A 22 -6.80 5.38 -7.87
N GLU A 23 -7.74 5.97 -8.61
CA GLU A 23 -9.17 5.67 -8.46
C GLU A 23 -9.51 4.21 -8.80
N LEU A 24 -8.84 3.65 -9.81
CA LEU A 24 -8.98 2.22 -10.13
C LEU A 24 -8.49 1.34 -8.97
N SER A 25 -7.29 1.63 -8.45
CA SER A 25 -6.68 0.89 -7.33
C SER A 25 -7.56 0.97 -6.08
N LYS A 26 -8.14 2.14 -5.81
CA LYS A 26 -9.07 2.37 -4.70
C LYS A 26 -10.33 1.51 -4.82
N LYS A 27 -10.91 1.39 -6.02
CA LYS A 27 -12.06 0.50 -6.29
C LYS A 27 -11.71 -0.98 -6.12
N GLU A 28 -10.54 -1.40 -6.59
CA GLU A 28 -10.07 -2.78 -6.42
C GLU A 28 -9.88 -3.13 -4.94
N PHE A 29 -9.28 -2.20 -4.17
CA PHE A 29 -9.07 -2.36 -2.74
C PHE A 29 -10.39 -2.40 -1.96
N LEU A 30 -11.35 -1.54 -2.30
CA LEU A 30 -12.71 -1.57 -1.74
C LEU A 30 -13.37 -2.93 -1.97
N GLY A 31 -13.29 -3.47 -3.19
CA GLY A 31 -13.81 -4.80 -3.49
C GLY A 31 -13.15 -5.90 -2.65
N SER A 32 -11.85 -5.78 -2.38
CA SER A 32 -11.12 -6.71 -1.49
C SER A 32 -11.61 -6.63 -0.04
N ILE A 33 -11.78 -5.42 0.49
CA ILE A 33 -12.32 -5.19 1.84
C ILE A 33 -13.69 -5.82 1.98
N ILE A 34 -14.62 -5.54 1.05
CA ILE A 34 -15.98 -6.10 1.08
C ILE A 34 -15.96 -7.63 1.08
N ARG A 35 -15.10 -8.26 0.27
CA ARG A 35 -14.96 -9.73 0.27
C ARG A 35 -14.43 -10.24 1.61
N SER A 36 -13.45 -9.56 2.20
CA SER A 36 -12.86 -9.98 3.47
C SER A 36 -13.84 -9.93 4.64
N MET A 37 -14.88 -9.08 4.59
CA MET A 37 -15.94 -9.06 5.59
C MET A 37 -16.75 -10.36 5.65
N ASN A 38 -16.69 -11.21 4.63
CA ASN A 38 -17.38 -12.50 4.60
C ASN A 38 -16.55 -13.66 5.17
N SER A 39 -15.37 -13.39 5.74
CA SER A 39 -14.51 -14.43 6.33
C SER A 39 -14.33 -14.20 7.83
N LEU A 40 -14.71 -15.21 8.64
CA LEU A 40 -14.49 -15.20 10.09
C LEU A 40 -13.01 -15.05 10.44
N GLU A 41 -12.13 -15.65 9.64
CA GLU A 41 -10.68 -15.52 9.79
C GLU A 41 -10.22 -14.07 9.57
N SER A 42 -10.71 -13.41 8.50
CA SER A 42 -10.38 -12.00 8.22
C SER A 42 -10.92 -11.06 9.29
N ILE A 43 -12.10 -11.33 9.84
CA ILE A 43 -12.67 -10.57 10.96
C ILE A 43 -11.80 -10.77 12.21
N ALA A 44 -11.43 -12.01 12.54
CA ALA A 44 -10.62 -12.31 13.71
C ALA A 44 -9.21 -11.69 13.64
N ASN A 45 -8.53 -11.78 12.50
CA ASN A 45 -7.19 -11.21 12.30
C ASN A 45 -7.18 -9.67 12.37
N ARG A 46 -8.32 -9.01 12.14
CA ARG A 46 -8.47 -7.55 12.24
C ARG A 46 -9.16 -7.11 13.54
N TYR A 47 -9.45 -8.05 14.44
CA TYR A 47 -10.03 -7.77 15.75
C TYR A 47 -8.97 -7.33 16.78
N GLU A 48 -7.69 -7.29 16.40
CA GLU A 48 -6.59 -6.72 17.19
C GLU A 48 -6.59 -5.17 17.19
N GLY A 49 -7.78 -4.56 17.25
CA GLY A 49 -8.02 -3.12 17.09
C GLY A 49 -7.17 -2.22 17.98
N ARG A 50 -6.72 -2.70 19.15
CA ARG A 50 -5.84 -1.94 20.06
C ARG A 50 -4.53 -1.47 19.43
N LEU A 51 -4.06 -2.11 18.37
CA LEU A 51 -2.83 -1.70 17.65
C LEU A 51 -3.09 -0.62 16.59
N TYR A 52 -4.36 -0.40 16.22
CA TYR A 52 -4.76 0.42 15.08
C TYR A 52 -5.96 1.31 15.44
N ASP A 53 -5.89 2.00 16.59
CA ASP A 53 -6.90 2.96 17.05
C ASP A 53 -8.33 2.39 17.14
N ASP A 54 -8.42 1.12 17.55
CA ASP A 54 -9.65 0.32 17.63
C ASP A 54 -10.42 0.18 16.30
N ALA A 55 -9.78 0.51 15.16
CA ALA A 55 -10.37 0.35 13.84
C ALA A 55 -10.63 -1.13 13.51
N THR A 56 -11.81 -1.39 12.99
CA THR A 56 -12.25 -2.71 12.54
C THR A 56 -12.24 -2.81 11.02
N ILE A 57 -12.47 -4.01 10.50
CA ILE A 57 -12.63 -4.24 9.06
C ILE A 57 -13.78 -3.42 8.45
N PHE A 58 -14.77 -3.03 9.24
CA PHE A 58 -15.93 -2.25 8.79
C PHE A 58 -15.59 -0.77 8.61
N ASP A 59 -14.65 -0.25 9.38
CA ASP A 59 -14.21 1.16 9.31
C ASP A 59 -13.31 1.41 8.09
N MET A 60 -12.71 0.36 7.53
CA MET A 60 -11.80 0.44 6.39
C MET A 60 -12.43 1.04 5.13
N VAL A 61 -13.76 0.94 4.98
CA VAL A 61 -14.46 1.55 3.84
C VAL A 61 -14.39 3.07 3.92
N GLU A 62 -14.77 3.63 5.07
CA GLU A 62 -14.74 5.08 5.31
C GLU A 62 -13.31 5.63 5.29
N ILE A 63 -12.36 4.89 5.86
CA ILE A 63 -10.93 5.25 5.83
C ILE A 63 -10.45 5.31 4.38
N LEU A 64 -10.70 4.26 3.59
CA LEU A 64 -10.28 4.21 2.19
C LEU A 64 -10.87 5.36 1.37
N GLU A 65 -12.15 5.68 1.58
CA GLU A 65 -12.82 6.79 0.90
C GLU A 65 -12.14 8.14 1.15
N LYS A 66 -11.60 8.36 2.36
CA LYS A 66 -10.89 9.59 2.73
C LYS A 66 -9.48 9.70 2.16
N ILE A 67 -8.84 8.59 1.78
CA ILE A 67 -7.49 8.60 1.21
C ILE A 67 -7.52 9.30 -0.15
N THR A 68 -6.58 10.22 -0.35
CA THR A 68 -6.37 11.00 -1.58
C THR A 68 -5.07 10.60 -2.29
N LEU A 69 -4.90 11.04 -3.55
CA LEU A 69 -3.65 10.82 -4.27
C LEU A 69 -2.51 11.60 -3.61
N GLU A 70 -2.79 12.79 -3.10
CA GLU A 70 -1.83 13.62 -2.37
C GLU A 70 -1.29 12.90 -1.12
N ASP A 71 -2.14 12.17 -0.39
CA ASP A 71 -1.71 11.35 0.75
C ASP A 71 -0.71 10.26 0.32
N VAL A 72 -0.94 9.66 -0.85
CA VAL A 72 -0.05 8.62 -1.42
C VAL A 72 1.28 9.22 -1.84
N VAL A 73 1.27 10.37 -2.53
CA VAL A 73 2.49 11.10 -2.93
C VAL A 73 3.31 11.47 -1.70
N LYS A 74 2.67 12.10 -0.70
CA LYS A 74 3.33 12.47 0.56
C LYS A 74 3.89 11.26 1.29
N THR A 75 3.14 10.16 1.36
CA THR A 75 3.62 8.92 1.98
C THR A 75 4.83 8.36 1.22
N ALA A 76 4.83 8.44 -0.11
CA ALA A 76 5.98 8.02 -0.92
C ALA A 76 7.22 8.86 -0.62
N GLU A 77 7.09 10.17 -0.49
CA GLU A 77 8.20 11.07 -0.11
C GLU A 77 8.77 10.75 1.29
N GLU A 78 7.90 10.49 2.26
CA GLU A 78 8.30 10.21 3.65
C GLU A 78 8.87 8.80 3.83
N PHE A 79 8.30 7.81 3.13
CA PHE A 79 8.61 6.39 3.33
C PHE A 79 9.75 5.88 2.44
N LEU A 80 9.83 6.36 1.19
CA LEU A 80 10.85 5.90 0.22
C LEU A 80 12.19 6.62 0.40
N ASN A 81 12.75 6.52 1.61
CA ASN A 81 14.09 7.03 1.90
C ASN A 81 15.14 6.17 1.18
N GLN A 82 15.91 6.78 0.28
CA GLN A 82 16.94 6.10 -0.50
C GLN A 82 18.04 5.46 0.38
N ASP A 83 18.31 6.04 1.54
CA ASP A 83 19.31 5.56 2.49
C ASP A 83 18.82 4.33 3.28
N ALA A 84 17.51 4.04 3.24
CA ALA A 84 16.87 2.91 3.91
C ALA A 84 16.58 1.72 2.97
N ILE A 85 17.12 1.72 1.74
CA ILE A 85 16.89 0.65 0.77
C ILE A 85 17.97 -0.45 0.91
N SER A 86 17.54 -1.67 1.23
CA SER A 86 18.39 -2.87 1.18
C SER A 86 18.09 -3.72 -0.06
N ILE A 87 19.15 -4.24 -0.70
CA ILE A 87 19.04 -5.13 -1.87
C ILE A 87 19.62 -6.49 -1.48
N TYR A 88 18.77 -7.51 -1.48
CA TYR A 88 19.16 -8.90 -1.25
C TYR A 88 18.99 -9.71 -2.54
N GLU A 89 20.06 -10.37 -2.99
CA GLU A 89 20.07 -11.15 -4.24
C GLU A 89 20.40 -12.61 -3.95
N LEU A 90 19.56 -13.52 -4.47
CA LEU A 90 19.86 -14.95 -4.53
C LEU A 90 20.34 -15.27 -5.95
N LEU A 91 21.60 -15.69 -6.07
CA LEU A 91 22.18 -16.12 -7.34
C LEU A 91 22.15 -17.65 -7.42
N PRO A 92 21.92 -18.23 -8.61
CA PRO A 92 22.03 -19.67 -8.78
C PRO A 92 23.45 -20.15 -8.47
N GLU A 93 23.56 -21.37 -7.94
CA GLU A 93 24.86 -22.00 -7.69
C GLU A 93 25.62 -22.13 -9.02
N SER A 94 26.86 -21.65 -9.03
CA SER A 94 27.73 -21.78 -10.22
C SER A 94 28.12 -23.25 -10.36
N ARG A 95 27.84 -23.85 -11.53
CA ARG A 95 28.32 -25.20 -11.87
C ARG A 95 29.80 -25.19 -12.26
#